data_AF-A0A329S2U2-F1
#
_entry.id   AF-A0A329S2U2-F1
#
_cell.length_a   1.000
_cell.length_b   1.000
_cell.length_c   1.000
_cell.angle_alpha   90.00
_cell.angle_beta   90.00
_cell.angle_gamma   90.00
#
_symmetry.space_group_name_H-M   'P 1'
#
loop_
_entity.id
_entity.type
_entity.pdbx_description
1 polymer ?
#
loop_
_entity_poly.entity_id
_entity_poly.type
_entity_poly.pdbx_seq_one_letter_code
_entity_poly.pdbx_strand_id
1 'polypeptide(L)'
;MPEAEIPENAKVQEFLRGPGTSMVAKDVVTFKSLQDARNYAAKSMRKGEVGASFVMEASEQDGTAFLTVTKTKAWFSKHQHLLLEYKKELDTLTDRYGDAIASAASKKARLEK
;
A
#
# COMPACT_ATOMS: atom_id res chain seq x y z
N MET A 1 -0.95 2.92 -3.07
CA MET A 1 -0.32 2.14 -1.99
C MET A 1 1.05 2.76 -1.75
N PRO A 2 1.12 3.85 -0.98
CA PRO A 2 2.35 4.64 -0.84
C PRO A 2 3.49 3.84 -0.21
N GLU A 3 3.16 2.86 0.62
CA GLU A 3 4.10 1.97 1.31
C GLU A 3 4.39 0.68 0.53
N ALA A 4 3.99 0.58 -0.74
CA ALA A 4 4.27 -0.61 -1.54
C ALA A 4 5.79 -0.81 -1.70
N GLU A 5 6.28 -2.01 -1.38
CA GLU A 5 7.68 -2.41 -1.55
C GLU A 5 7.79 -3.64 -2.46
N ILE A 6 8.46 -3.47 -3.61
CA ILE A 6 8.75 -4.55 -4.55
C ILE A 6 10.21 -4.44 -4.97
N PRO A 7 11.14 -5.08 -4.23
CA PRO A 7 12.57 -4.99 -4.51
C PRO A 7 12.95 -5.61 -5.87
N GLU A 8 12.12 -6.53 -6.38
CA GLU A 8 12.37 -7.20 -7.65
C GLU A 8 12.04 -6.34 -8.87
N ASN A 9 11.22 -5.28 -8.72
CA ASN A 9 10.73 -4.51 -9.86
C ASN A 9 10.37 -3.06 -9.48
N ALA A 10 11.34 -2.15 -9.66
CA ALA A 10 11.18 -0.74 -9.34
C ALA A 10 10.05 -0.04 -10.12
N LYS A 11 9.84 -0.40 -11.40
CA LYS A 11 8.76 0.19 -12.21
C LYS A 11 7.38 -0.23 -11.71
N VAL A 12 7.21 -1.49 -11.31
CA VAL A 12 5.95 -1.96 -10.69
C VAL A 12 5.75 -1.28 -9.35
N GLN A 13 6.79 -1.12 -8.54
CA GLN A 13 6.71 -0.38 -7.28
C GLN A 13 6.25 1.07 -7.49
N GLU A 14 6.86 1.79 -8.43
CA GLU A 14 6.50 3.17 -8.76
C GLU A 14 5.04 3.27 -9.23
N PHE A 15 4.62 2.36 -10.10
CA PHE A 15 3.22 2.25 -10.53
C PHE A 15 2.28 2.03 -9.34
N LEU A 16 2.62 1.14 -8.40
CA LEU A 16 1.78 0.84 -7.25
C LEU A 16 1.62 2.01 -6.27
N ARG A 17 2.66 2.83 -6.16
CA ARG A 17 2.66 4.08 -5.39
C ARG A 17 1.89 5.20 -6.10
N GLY A 18 1.93 5.22 -7.43
CA GLY A 18 1.23 6.22 -8.25
C GLY A 18 -0.30 6.09 -8.28
N PRO A 19 -0.99 6.93 -9.08
CA PRO A 19 -2.45 6.95 -9.16
C PRO A 19 -3.05 5.92 -10.14
N GLY A 20 -2.24 5.33 -11.04
CA GLY A 20 -2.74 4.42 -12.09
C GLY A 20 -3.41 3.15 -11.54
N THR A 21 -4.40 2.61 -12.24
CA THR A 21 -5.18 1.44 -11.79
C THR A 21 -4.68 0.12 -12.37
N SER A 22 -4.22 0.14 -13.61
CA SER A 22 -3.61 -1.00 -14.31
C SER A 22 -2.37 -0.53 -15.08
N MET A 23 -1.38 -1.41 -15.23
CA MET A 23 -0.17 -1.19 -16.01
C MET A 23 0.19 -2.46 -16.79
N VAL A 24 0.45 -2.29 -18.07
CA VAL A 24 1.06 -3.33 -18.91
C VAL A 24 2.57 -3.23 -18.81
N ALA A 25 3.21 -4.33 -18.42
CA ALA A 25 4.63 -4.43 -18.12
C ALA A 25 5.43 -5.01 -19.31
N LYS A 26 5.08 -4.63 -20.55
CA LYS A 26 5.73 -5.10 -21.79
C LYS A 26 7.24 -4.77 -21.82
N ASP A 27 7.62 -3.57 -21.38
CA ASP A 27 9.02 -3.09 -21.38
C ASP A 27 9.67 -3.10 -19.99
N VAL A 28 9.11 -3.87 -19.08
CA VAL A 28 9.59 -3.97 -17.70
C VAL A 28 10.26 -5.31 -17.47
N VAL A 29 9.67 -6.38 -18.02
CA VAL A 29 10.23 -7.73 -17.95
C VAL A 29 9.97 -8.42 -19.27
N THR A 30 11.04 -8.73 -20.01
CA THR A 30 10.97 -9.53 -21.23
C THR A 30 10.93 -11.00 -20.87
N PHE A 31 9.87 -11.70 -21.27
CA PHE A 31 9.71 -13.13 -21.07
C PHE A 31 10.02 -13.90 -22.35
N LYS A 32 10.71 -15.03 -22.23
CA LYS A 32 10.99 -15.92 -23.36
C LYS A 32 9.76 -16.73 -23.77
N SER A 33 8.82 -16.93 -22.85
CA SER A 33 7.58 -17.69 -23.07
C SER A 33 6.44 -17.18 -22.18
N LEU A 34 5.20 -17.46 -22.59
CA LEU A 34 4.01 -17.25 -21.75
C LEU A 34 4.13 -17.99 -20.41
N GLN A 35 4.71 -19.19 -20.43
CA GLN A 35 4.87 -20.00 -19.22
C GLN A 35 5.81 -19.33 -18.21
N ASP A 36 6.87 -18.68 -18.68
CA ASP A 36 7.78 -17.92 -17.80
C ASP A 36 7.08 -16.71 -17.17
N ALA A 37 6.27 -15.99 -17.96
CA ALA A 37 5.47 -14.88 -17.45
C ALA A 37 4.47 -15.36 -16.38
N ARG A 38 3.79 -16.50 -16.61
CA ARG A 38 2.89 -17.10 -15.62
C ARG A 38 3.62 -17.52 -14.34
N ASN A 39 4.78 -18.14 -14.48
CA ASN A 39 5.59 -18.56 -13.34
C ASN A 39 6.06 -17.35 -12.52
N TYR A 40 6.43 -16.25 -13.19
CA TYR A 40 6.77 -14.99 -12.53
C TYR A 40 5.58 -14.42 -11.76
N ALA A 41 4.42 -14.28 -12.42
CA ALA A 41 3.19 -13.80 -11.78
C ALA A 41 2.85 -14.64 -10.53
N ALA A 42 2.88 -15.97 -10.66
CA ALA A 42 2.62 -16.88 -9.55
C ALA A 42 3.64 -16.73 -8.41
N LYS A 43 4.93 -16.53 -8.73
CA LYS A 43 5.98 -16.31 -7.73
C LYS A 43 5.78 -14.98 -7.00
N SER A 44 5.49 -13.90 -7.72
CA SER A 44 5.23 -12.58 -7.13
C SER A 44 4.02 -12.61 -6.20
N MET A 45 2.92 -13.26 -6.61
CA MET A 45 1.74 -13.43 -5.77
C MET A 45 1.99 -14.26 -4.49
N ARG A 46 2.92 -15.22 -4.54
CA ARG A 46 3.28 -16.06 -3.36
C ARG A 46 4.19 -15.37 -2.37
N LYS A 47 5.05 -14.45 -2.82
CA LYS A 47 6.08 -13.84 -1.97
C LYS A 47 5.50 -12.93 -0.88
N GLY A 48 4.21 -12.60 -0.98
CA GLY A 48 3.53 -11.71 -0.05
C GLY A 48 3.89 -10.26 -0.33
N GLU A 49 2.87 -9.43 -0.53
CA GLU A 49 3.07 -8.02 -0.84
C GLU A 49 3.08 -7.21 0.46
N VAL A 50 4.22 -6.62 0.80
CA VAL A 50 4.32 -5.68 1.93
C VAL A 50 3.73 -4.35 1.49
N GLY A 51 2.67 -3.91 2.19
CA GLY A 51 2.06 -2.60 1.95
C GLY A 51 1.39 -2.43 0.58
N ALA A 52 1.10 -3.52 -0.14
CA ALA A 52 0.42 -3.46 -1.43
C ALA A 52 -0.67 -4.54 -1.57
N SER A 53 -1.53 -4.36 -2.57
CA SER A 53 -2.44 -5.40 -3.00
C SER A 53 -2.72 -5.26 -4.49
N PHE A 54 -2.17 -6.18 -5.28
CA PHE A 54 -2.37 -6.21 -6.73
C PHE A 54 -2.59 -7.65 -7.22
N VAL A 55 -2.96 -7.75 -8.49
CA VAL A 55 -3.01 -9.00 -9.24
C VAL A 55 -2.05 -8.85 -10.42
N MET A 56 -1.30 -9.92 -10.70
CA MET A 56 -0.49 -10.04 -11.90
C MET A 56 -1.05 -11.13 -12.80
N GLU A 57 -1.31 -10.78 -14.05
CA GLU A 57 -1.78 -11.71 -15.08
C GLU A 57 -0.79 -11.74 -16.23
N ALA A 58 -0.45 -12.94 -16.69
CA ALA A 58 0.38 -13.12 -17.87
C ALA A 58 -0.50 -13.22 -19.12
N SER A 59 -0.09 -12.50 -20.15
CA SER A 59 -0.74 -12.50 -21.45
C SER A 59 0.33 -12.56 -22.54
N GLU A 60 -0.07 -12.95 -23.73
CA GLU A 60 0.79 -12.98 -24.91
C GLU A 60 0.07 -12.28 -26.05
N GLN A 61 0.82 -11.44 -26.75
CA GLN A 61 0.34 -10.73 -27.93
C GLN A 61 1.47 -10.73 -28.96
N ASP A 62 1.14 -11.13 -30.19
CA ASP A 62 2.08 -11.16 -31.31
C ASP A 62 3.37 -11.95 -31.01
N GLY A 63 3.25 -13.06 -30.27
CA GLY A 63 4.39 -13.90 -29.86
C GLY A 63 5.26 -13.31 -28.73
N THR A 64 4.88 -12.17 -28.18
CA THR A 64 5.56 -11.53 -27.06
C THR A 64 4.75 -11.70 -25.78
N ALA A 65 5.32 -12.38 -24.79
CA ALA A 65 4.71 -12.55 -23.48
C ALA A 65 4.95 -11.31 -22.60
N PHE A 66 3.89 -10.84 -21.94
CA PHE A 66 3.91 -9.67 -21.06
C PHE A 66 3.04 -9.89 -19.81
N LEU A 67 3.26 -9.04 -18.82
CA LEU A 67 2.46 -9.02 -17.59
C LEU A 67 1.54 -7.81 -17.57
N THR A 68 0.35 -8.01 -17.03
CA THR A 68 -0.57 -6.95 -16.66
C THR A 68 -0.65 -6.91 -15.15
N VAL A 69 -0.32 -5.76 -14.56
CA VAL A 69 -0.42 -5.52 -13.12
C VAL A 69 -1.64 -4.66 -12.86
N THR A 70 -2.55 -5.14 -12.01
CA THR A 70 -3.79 -4.44 -11.68
C THR A 70 -3.88 -4.26 -10.17
N LYS A 71 -4.07 -3.01 -9.72
CA LYS A 71 -4.28 -2.73 -8.29
C LYS A 71 -5.62 -3.29 -7.84
N THR A 72 -5.66 -3.83 -6.63
CA THR A 72 -6.92 -4.19 -5.99
C THR A 72 -7.29 -3.19 -4.89
N LYS A 73 -8.58 -3.17 -4.54
CA LYS A 73 -9.10 -2.36 -3.43
C LYS A 73 -8.79 -2.95 -2.05
N ALA A 74 -8.26 -4.17 -1.96
CA ALA A 74 -8.13 -4.86 -0.68
C ALA A 74 -7.21 -4.12 0.31
N TRP A 75 -6.08 -3.58 -0.16
CA TRP A 75 -5.20 -2.75 0.68
C TRP A 75 -5.91 -1.49 1.18
N PHE A 76 -6.62 -0.79 0.29
CA PHE A 76 -7.37 0.41 0.65
C PHE A 76 -8.46 0.13 1.69
N SER A 77 -9.24 -0.93 1.49
CA SER A 77 -10.29 -1.34 2.44
C SER A 77 -9.71 -1.66 3.82
N LYS A 78 -8.59 -2.41 3.88
CA LYS A 78 -7.92 -2.73 5.16
C LYS A 78 -7.48 -1.46 5.89
N HIS A 79 -6.87 -0.51 5.19
CA HIS A 79 -6.43 0.75 5.80
C HIS A 79 -7.57 1.68 6.18
N GLN A 80 -8.68 1.67 5.45
CA GLN A 80 -9.89 2.39 5.87
C GLN A 80 -10.44 1.84 7.19
N HIS A 81 -10.48 0.52 7.36
CA HIS A 81 -10.88 -0.09 8.63
C HIS A 81 -9.93 0.29 9.77
N LEU A 82 -8.62 0.16 9.56
CA LEU A 82 -7.61 0.52 10.56
C LEU A 82 -7.70 2.00 10.96
N LEU A 83 -7.94 2.90 9.99
CA LEU A 83 -8.14 4.32 10.27
C LEU A 83 -9.34 4.58 11.17
N LEU A 84 -10.44 3.84 10.99
CA LEU A 84 -11.62 3.95 11.85
C LEU A 84 -11.34 3.45 13.27
N GLU A 85 -10.55 2.40 13.42
CA GLU A 85 -10.12 1.89 14.73
C GLU A 85 -9.26 2.92 15.46
N TYR A 86 -8.25 3.49 14.79
CA TYR A 86 -7.41 4.52 15.38
C TYR A 86 -8.18 5.78 15.75
N LYS A 87 -9.16 6.20 14.93
CA LYS A 87 -10.03 7.33 15.30
C LYS A 87 -10.80 7.05 16.59
N LYS A 88 -11.40 5.86 16.72
CA LYS A 88 -12.11 5.47 17.95
C LYS A 88 -11.19 5.43 19.17
N GLU A 89 -9.97 4.93 19.01
CA GLU A 89 -8.98 4.90 20.09
C GLU A 89 -8.57 6.32 20.51
N LEU A 90 -8.33 7.20 19.54
CA LEU A 90 -8.04 8.61 19.79
C LEU A 90 -9.18 9.32 20.51
N ASP A 91 -10.43 9.10 20.10
CA ASP A 91 -11.61 9.64 20.78
C ASP A 91 -11.65 9.16 22.24
N THR A 92 -11.46 7.85 22.46
CA THR A 92 -11.44 7.24 23.80
C THR A 92 -10.30 7.77 24.70
N LEU A 93 -9.14 8.07 24.12
CA LEU A 93 -8.02 8.69 24.84
C LEU A 93 -8.29 10.15 25.16
N THR A 94 -8.87 10.89 24.22
CA THR A 94 -9.26 12.29 24.39
C THR A 94 -10.34 12.43 25.45
N ASP A 95 -11.34 11.54 25.48
CA ASP A 95 -12.38 11.55 26.51
C ASP A 95 -11.82 11.28 27.91
N ARG A 96 -10.82 10.39 28.03
CA ARG A 96 -10.23 10.02 29.32
C ARG A 96 -9.19 11.02 29.84
N TYR A 97 -8.45 11.67 28.95
CA TYR A 97 -7.27 12.45 29.32
C TYR A 97 -7.25 13.88 28.74
N GLY A 98 -8.23 14.28 27.93
CA GLY A 98 -8.30 15.59 27.29
C GLY A 98 -8.29 16.75 28.29
N ASP A 99 -9.05 16.63 29.38
CA ASP A 99 -9.09 17.64 30.45
C ASP A 99 -7.77 17.74 31.23
N ALA A 100 -7.06 16.62 31.42
CA ALA A 100 -5.76 16.60 32.09
C ALA A 100 -4.69 17.31 31.24
N ILE A 101 -4.74 17.15 29.91
CA ILE A 101 -3.83 17.82 28.98
C ILE A 101 -4.16 19.33 28.90
N ALA A 102 -5.44 19.70 28.83
CA ALA A 102 -5.87 21.11 28.78
C ALA A 102 -5.56 21.87 30.08
N SER A 103 -5.72 21.22 31.24
CA SER A 103 -5.38 21.82 32.54
C SER A 103 -3.87 21.95 32.78
N ALA A 104 -3.05 21.01 32.29
CA ALA A 104 -1.59 21.11 32.35
C ALA A 104 -1.04 22.28 31.51
N ALA A 105 -1.62 22.51 30.32
CA ALA A 105 -1.28 23.67 29.48
C ALA A 105 -1.71 25.03 30.09
N SER A 106 -2.73 25.01 30.96
CA SER A 106 -3.29 26.22 31.59
C SER A 106 -2.60 26.62 32.91
N LYS A 107 -1.63 25.86 33.41
CA LYS A 107 -0.85 26.23 34.60
C LYS A 107 0.12 27.38 34.28
N LYS A 108 -0.39 28.61 34.29
CA LYS A 108 0.42 29.85 34.32
C LYS A 108 1.37 29.82 35.52
N ALA A 109 2.63 30.19 35.28
CA ALA A 109 3.62 30.42 36.33
C ALA A 109 3.08 31.45 37.35
N ARG A 110 3.16 31.10 38.64
CA ARG A 110 2.78 31.97 39.75
C ARG A 110 3.80 33.11 39.82
N LEU A 111 3.36 34.35 39.56
CA LEU A 111 4.15 35.54 39.85
C LEU A 111 4.23 35.68 41.38
N GLU A 112 5.42 35.43 41.94
CA GLU A 112 5.72 35.81 43.32
C GLU A 112 5.91 37.33 43.39
N LYS A 113 5.31 37.95 44.41
CA LYS A 113 5.45 39.37 44.76
C LYS A 113 6.38 39.51 45.95
#